data_AF-A0A936A447-F1
#
_entry.id   AF-A0A936A447-F1
#
_cell.length_a   1.000
_cell.length_b   1.000
_cell.length_c   1.000
_cell.angle_alpha   90.00
_cell.angle_beta   90.00
_cell.angle_gamma   90.00
#
_symmetry.space_group_name_H-M   'P 1'
#
loop_
_entity.id
_entity.type
_entity.pdbx_description
1 polymer ?
#
loop_
_entity_poly.entity_id
_entity_poly.type
_entity_poly.pdbx_seq_one_letter_code
_entity_poly.pdbx_strand_id
1 'polypeptide(L)'
;MARFIVVLGADGGGVEVHPMKDWLRNNPMHVPPGQNPSESTSRQLLSGLRKQGWSFQETSTEVRLFPPNSRLSDQDVSSALGVSVEQGESAEELEEAVFQFEAQLRDFIAQNLSRIEVPGLRLRLFHDDAGRNGIEYPTPVGPIDVLAEDQDGHLYVFELKRGRTPDHVIGQLMRYMGCLKAVYGGKRSVHGVIVAREITSGLRYAATVVPNVRLYEYEIQFSLRGAGHLPSGA
;
A
#
# COMPACT_ATOMS: atom_id res chain seq x y z
N MET A 1 3.06 -9.79 -8.80
CA MET A 1 2.83 -8.48 -9.42
C MET A 1 1.58 -8.60 -10.28
N ALA A 2 0.60 -7.68 -10.16
CA ALA A 2 -0.63 -7.77 -10.94
C ALA A 2 -0.37 -7.54 -12.44
N ARG A 3 -1.04 -8.31 -13.30
CA ARG A 3 -0.90 -8.22 -14.76
C ARG A 3 -1.82 -7.12 -15.30
N PHE A 4 -1.27 -6.18 -16.08
CA PHE A 4 -2.05 -5.10 -16.70
C PHE A 4 -2.45 -5.50 -18.11
N ILE A 5 -3.75 -5.54 -18.38
CA ILE A 5 -4.31 -6.01 -19.64
C ILE A 5 -5.36 -5.04 -20.19
N VAL A 6 -5.34 -4.81 -21.49
CA VAL A 6 -6.40 -4.10 -22.22
C VAL A 6 -7.42 -5.14 -22.68
N VAL A 7 -8.69 -4.86 -22.42
CA VAL A 7 -9.81 -5.74 -22.72
C VAL A 7 -10.69 -5.07 -23.77
N LEU A 8 -10.85 -5.72 -24.92
CA LEU A 8 -11.61 -5.23 -26.07
C LEU A 8 -12.76 -6.18 -26.41
N GLY A 9 -13.87 -5.64 -26.90
CA GLY A 9 -14.94 -6.46 -27.47
C GLY A 9 -14.62 -6.85 -28.90
N ALA A 10 -14.74 -8.14 -29.22
CA ALA A 10 -14.64 -8.64 -30.59
C ALA A 10 -15.99 -8.55 -31.30
N ASP A 11 -15.96 -8.33 -32.62
CA ASP A 11 -17.16 -8.17 -33.46
C ASP A 11 -18.12 -9.38 -33.44
N GLY A 12 -17.65 -10.54 -32.96
CA GLY A 12 -18.42 -11.78 -32.81
C GLY A 12 -18.98 -12.05 -31.41
N GLY A 13 -18.97 -11.07 -30.49
CA GLY A 13 -19.47 -11.25 -29.11
C GLY A 13 -18.47 -11.90 -28.15
N GLY A 14 -17.18 -11.92 -28.52
CA GLY A 14 -16.07 -12.38 -27.69
C GLY A 14 -15.30 -11.22 -27.05
N VAL A 15 -14.28 -11.58 -26.25
CA VAL A 15 -13.38 -10.62 -25.61
C VAL A 15 -11.94 -10.88 -26.04
N GLU A 16 -11.23 -9.84 -26.45
CA GLU A 16 -9.80 -9.87 -26.73
C GLU A 16 -9.02 -9.24 -25.58
N VAL A 17 -7.89 -9.87 -25.23
CA VAL A 17 -7.05 -9.47 -24.10
C VAL A 17 -5.62 -9.26 -24.57
N HIS A 18 -5.07 -8.09 -24.29
CA HIS A 18 -3.70 -7.76 -24.67
C HIS A 18 -2.91 -7.27 -23.46
N PRO A 19 -1.61 -7.62 -23.31
CA PRO A 19 -0.75 -6.95 -22.35
C PRO A 19 -0.76 -5.43 -22.62
N MET A 20 -1.06 -4.63 -21.61
CA MET A 20 -1.32 -3.19 -21.79
C MET A 20 -0.18 -2.46 -22.49
N LYS A 21 1.07 -2.72 -22.10
CA LYS A 21 2.24 -2.07 -22.71
C LYS A 21 2.40 -2.46 -24.18
N ASP A 22 2.17 -3.71 -24.52
CA ASP A 22 2.30 -4.22 -25.89
C ASP A 22 1.21 -3.62 -26.77
N TRP A 23 -0.01 -3.55 -26.24
CA TRP A 23 -1.13 -2.93 -26.92
C TRP A 23 -0.88 -1.44 -27.18
N LEU A 24 -0.42 -0.68 -26.18
CA LEU A 24 -0.13 0.75 -26.35
C LEU A 24 1.03 1.01 -27.31
N ARG A 25 2.03 0.12 -27.41
CA ARG A 25 3.10 0.23 -28.41
C ARG A 25 2.55 0.13 -29.84
N ASN A 26 1.54 -0.71 -30.04
CA ASN A 26 0.89 -0.90 -31.34
C ASN A 26 -0.24 0.12 -31.58
N ASN A 27 -0.67 0.86 -30.56
CA ASN A 27 -1.77 1.81 -30.61
C ASN A 27 -1.35 3.19 -30.05
N PRO A 28 -0.40 3.88 -30.72
CA PRO A 28 0.24 5.09 -30.18
C PRO A 28 -0.74 6.24 -29.93
N MET A 29 -1.87 6.28 -30.64
CA MET A 29 -2.93 7.29 -30.45
C MET A 29 -3.57 7.24 -29.06
N HIS A 30 -3.47 6.11 -28.35
CA HIS A 30 -3.99 5.93 -27.01
C HIS A 30 -2.92 6.10 -25.92
N VAL A 31 -1.67 6.41 -26.29
CA VAL A 31 -0.61 6.64 -25.30
C VAL A 31 -0.87 7.98 -24.59
N PRO A 32 -0.85 8.01 -23.25
CA PRO A 32 -1.04 9.26 -22.52
C PRO A 32 0.05 10.31 -22.86
N PRO A 33 -0.27 11.61 -22.91
CA PRO A 33 0.70 12.65 -23.24
C PRO A 33 1.91 12.61 -22.31
N GLY A 34 3.11 12.66 -22.88
CA GLY A 34 4.37 12.64 -22.13
C GLY A 34 4.75 11.26 -21.56
N GLN A 35 4.07 10.19 -21.95
CA GLN A 35 4.39 8.83 -21.52
C GLN A 35 4.90 7.96 -22.69
N ASN A 36 5.67 6.94 -22.36
CA ASN A 36 6.24 5.99 -23.31
C ASN A 36 6.00 4.57 -22.81
N PRO A 37 5.25 3.71 -23.52
CA PRO A 37 4.95 2.35 -23.06
C PRO A 37 6.18 1.48 -22.72
N SER A 38 7.32 1.76 -23.35
CA SER A 38 8.59 1.04 -23.12
C SER A 38 9.31 1.51 -21.85
N GLU A 39 9.11 2.76 -21.42
CA GLU A 39 9.85 3.38 -20.32
C GLU A 39 8.98 3.64 -19.09
N SER A 40 7.71 4.02 -19.30
CA SER A 40 6.74 4.27 -18.24
C SER A 40 6.33 2.97 -17.54
N THR A 41 6.14 3.05 -16.22
CA THR A 41 5.60 1.95 -15.43
C THR A 41 4.13 1.71 -15.79
N SER A 42 3.62 0.49 -15.52
CA SER A 42 2.21 0.17 -15.78
C SER A 42 1.24 1.07 -15.02
N ARG A 43 1.61 1.54 -13.82
CA ARG A 43 0.78 2.49 -13.06
C ARG A 43 0.78 3.91 -13.63
N GLN A 44 1.91 4.37 -14.17
CA GLN A 44 1.96 5.67 -14.87
C GLN A 44 1.05 5.65 -16.11
N LEU A 45 1.11 4.57 -16.90
CA LEU A 45 0.25 4.35 -18.06
C LEU A 45 -1.22 4.29 -17.66
N LEU A 46 -1.57 3.53 -16.61
CA LEU A 46 -2.93 3.49 -16.06
C LEU A 46 -3.43 4.89 -15.66
N SER A 47 -2.63 5.64 -14.89
CA SER A 47 -2.98 7.01 -14.45
C SER A 47 -3.24 7.94 -15.64
N GLY A 48 -2.42 7.83 -16.70
CA GLY A 48 -2.61 8.61 -17.92
C GLY A 48 -3.86 8.22 -18.71
N LEU A 49 -4.14 6.92 -18.82
CA LEU A 49 -5.32 6.40 -19.52
C LEU A 49 -6.62 6.78 -18.81
N ARG A 50 -6.64 6.80 -17.46
CA ARG A 50 -7.80 7.30 -16.68
C ARG A 50 -8.16 8.73 -17.06
N LYS A 51 -7.17 9.61 -17.22
CA LYS A 51 -7.37 11.01 -17.64
C LYS A 51 -7.92 11.13 -19.06
N GLN A 52 -7.83 10.07 -19.87
CA GLN A 52 -8.38 9.98 -21.23
C GLN A 52 -9.72 9.24 -21.28
N GLY A 53 -10.35 8.99 -20.12
CA GLY A 53 -11.68 8.39 -20.04
C GLY A 53 -11.70 6.86 -20.10
N TRP A 54 -10.55 6.21 -19.95
CA TRP A 54 -10.51 4.74 -19.81
C TRP A 54 -11.04 4.32 -18.44
N SER A 55 -11.88 3.29 -18.42
CA SER A 55 -12.25 2.61 -17.17
C SER A 55 -11.34 1.42 -16.94
N PHE A 56 -11.33 0.90 -15.71
CA PHE A 56 -10.54 -0.27 -15.36
C PHE A 56 -11.23 -1.05 -14.24
N GLN A 57 -10.82 -2.30 -14.08
CA GLN A 57 -11.24 -3.21 -13.04
C GLN A 57 -10.02 -3.91 -12.47
N GLU A 58 -9.91 -3.99 -11.14
CA GLU A 58 -8.78 -4.63 -10.46
C GLU A 58 -9.23 -5.90 -9.74
N THR A 59 -8.45 -6.96 -9.91
CA THR A 59 -8.56 -8.22 -9.18
C THR A 59 -7.28 -8.48 -8.40
N SER A 60 -7.25 -9.58 -7.64
CA SER A 60 -6.05 -9.97 -6.89
C SER A 60 -4.83 -10.29 -7.79
N THR A 61 -5.05 -10.57 -9.08
CA THR A 61 -4.02 -10.98 -10.04
C THR A 61 -3.90 -10.07 -11.25
N GLU A 62 -4.89 -9.22 -11.55
CA GLU A 62 -5.00 -8.48 -12.80
C GLU A 62 -5.54 -7.06 -12.62
N VAL A 63 -5.10 -6.16 -13.50
CA VAL A 63 -5.72 -4.86 -13.75
C VAL A 63 -6.20 -4.86 -15.19
N ARG A 64 -7.51 -4.81 -15.39
CA ARG A 64 -8.20 -4.86 -16.67
C ARG A 64 -8.58 -3.46 -17.09
N LEU A 65 -8.16 -3.01 -18.27
CA LEU A 65 -8.43 -1.67 -18.78
C LEU A 65 -9.39 -1.74 -19.95
N PHE A 66 -10.38 -0.84 -19.96
CA PHE A 66 -11.41 -0.76 -20.97
C PHE A 66 -11.38 0.62 -21.64
N PRO A 67 -11.42 0.69 -22.98
CA PRO A 67 -11.50 1.96 -23.70
C PRO A 67 -12.78 2.74 -23.36
N PRO A 68 -12.81 4.08 -23.54
CA PRO A 68 -13.96 4.93 -23.21
C PRO A 68 -15.30 4.54 -23.85
N ASN A 69 -15.26 3.80 -24.97
CA ASN A 69 -16.43 3.35 -25.71
C ASN A 69 -16.69 1.83 -25.59
N SER A 70 -16.08 1.17 -24.61
CA SER A 70 -16.29 -0.26 -24.39
C SER A 70 -17.76 -0.53 -24.05
N ARG A 71 -18.39 -1.43 -24.80
CA ARG A 71 -19.76 -1.92 -24.54
C ARG A 71 -19.79 -3.26 -23.79
N LEU A 72 -18.64 -3.74 -23.34
CA LEU A 72 -18.53 -4.99 -22.62
C LEU A 72 -19.24 -4.89 -21.27
N SER A 73 -20.13 -5.83 -20.99
CA SER A 73 -20.72 -5.97 -19.66
C SER A 73 -19.81 -6.76 -18.72
N ASP A 74 -19.99 -6.61 -17.41
CA ASP A 74 -19.27 -7.40 -16.41
C ASP A 74 -19.46 -8.92 -16.61
N GLN A 75 -20.60 -9.33 -17.17
CA GLN A 75 -20.90 -10.73 -17.50
C GLN A 75 -20.09 -11.22 -18.70
N ASP A 76 -19.88 -10.39 -19.73
CA ASP A 76 -19.06 -10.74 -20.91
C ASP A 76 -17.59 -10.92 -20.51
N VAL A 77 -17.10 -10.07 -19.60
CA VAL A 77 -15.74 -10.14 -19.08
C VAL A 77 -15.56 -11.34 -18.15
N SER A 78 -16.53 -11.60 -17.27
CA SER A 78 -16.49 -12.74 -16.33
C SER A 78 -16.56 -14.08 -17.05
N SER A 79 -17.42 -14.21 -18.06
CA SER A 79 -17.58 -15.44 -18.85
C SER A 79 -16.38 -15.74 -19.73
N ALA A 80 -15.76 -14.73 -20.34
CA ALA A 80 -14.59 -14.90 -21.19
C ALA A 80 -13.29 -15.13 -20.39
N LEU A 81 -13.16 -14.54 -19.20
CA LEU A 81 -11.93 -14.60 -18.39
C LEU A 81 -12.02 -15.57 -17.20
N GLY A 82 -13.17 -16.18 -16.95
CA GLY A 82 -13.35 -17.22 -15.93
C GLY A 82 -13.20 -16.74 -14.47
N VAL A 83 -13.49 -15.47 -14.18
CA VAL A 83 -13.32 -14.89 -12.83
C VAL A 83 -14.57 -14.12 -12.40
N SER A 84 -15.02 -14.37 -11.18
CA SER A 84 -16.07 -13.62 -10.49
C SER A 84 -15.65 -12.16 -10.25
N VAL A 85 -16.47 -11.22 -10.72
CA VAL A 85 -16.28 -9.78 -10.52
C VAL A 85 -16.78 -9.40 -9.13
N GLU A 86 -15.88 -8.97 -8.23
CA GLU A 86 -16.31 -8.14 -7.10
C GLU A 86 -16.45 -6.70 -7.61
N GLN A 87 -17.64 -6.13 -7.50
CA GLN A 87 -17.88 -4.70 -7.71
C GLN A 87 -17.15 -3.94 -6.59
N GLY A 88 -16.00 -3.35 -6.91
CA GLY A 88 -15.19 -2.56 -5.99
C GLY A 88 -15.34 -1.08 -6.25
N GLU A 89 -15.42 -0.31 -5.17
CA GLU A 89 -15.45 1.16 -5.05
C GLU A 89 -14.50 1.88 -6.04
N SER A 90 -14.79 3.14 -6.39
CA SER A 90 -13.93 3.88 -7.33
C SER A 90 -12.50 3.98 -6.78
N ALA A 91 -11.46 3.89 -7.62
CA ALA A 91 -10.08 3.87 -7.12
C ALA A 91 -9.66 5.14 -6.36
N GLU A 92 -10.35 6.26 -6.54
CA GLU A 92 -10.13 7.47 -5.74
C GLU A 92 -10.71 7.28 -4.33
N GLU A 93 -11.92 6.75 -4.19
CA GLU A 93 -12.50 6.37 -2.89
C GLU A 93 -11.69 5.25 -2.22
N LEU A 94 -11.17 4.31 -3.01
CA LEU A 94 -10.34 3.21 -2.52
C LEU A 94 -8.95 3.71 -2.10
N GLU A 95 -8.34 4.68 -2.80
CA GLU A 95 -7.07 5.31 -2.42
C GLU A 95 -7.22 6.29 -1.25
N GLU A 96 -8.39 6.91 -1.10
CA GLU A 96 -8.73 7.74 0.05
C GLU A 96 -9.03 6.86 1.28
N ALA A 97 -9.80 5.79 1.14
CA ALA A 97 -10.04 4.80 2.19
C ALA A 97 -8.74 4.10 2.59
N VAL A 98 -8.00 3.56 1.60
CA VAL A 98 -6.53 3.74 1.46
C VAL A 98 -5.76 4.43 2.58
N PHE A 99 -5.56 5.71 2.31
CA PHE A 99 -4.85 6.69 3.08
C PHE A 99 -5.44 6.91 4.48
N GLN A 100 -6.77 7.01 4.59
CA GLN A 100 -7.45 7.18 5.88
C GLN A 100 -7.11 6.04 6.85
N PHE A 101 -7.00 4.82 6.35
CA PHE A 101 -6.60 3.70 7.20
C PHE A 101 -5.10 3.70 7.54
N GLU A 102 -4.21 4.13 6.64
CA GLU A 102 -2.77 4.25 6.96
C GLU A 102 -2.57 5.27 8.10
N ALA A 103 -3.27 6.41 8.03
CA ALA A 103 -3.29 7.39 9.11
C ALA A 103 -3.86 6.81 10.42
N GLN A 104 -4.96 6.08 10.36
CA GLN A 104 -5.55 5.42 11.53
C GLN A 104 -4.63 4.36 12.15
N LEU A 105 -3.97 3.54 11.32
CA LEU A 105 -3.01 2.53 11.79
C LEU A 105 -1.80 3.19 12.46
N ARG A 106 -1.28 4.27 11.85
CA ARG A 106 -0.20 5.07 12.43
C ARG A 106 -0.60 5.62 13.79
N ASP A 107 -1.75 6.27 13.88
CA ASP A 107 -2.23 6.89 15.11
C ASP A 107 -2.48 5.82 16.19
N PHE A 108 -3.05 4.67 15.80
CA PHE A 108 -3.20 3.52 16.68
C PHE A 108 -1.86 3.03 17.22
N ILE A 109 -0.86 2.85 16.35
CA ILE A 109 0.48 2.41 16.74
C ILE A 109 1.10 3.43 17.69
N ALA A 110 1.11 4.72 17.34
CA ALA A 110 1.70 5.79 18.12
C ALA A 110 1.08 5.88 19.53
N GLN A 111 -0.23 5.70 19.66
CA GLN A 111 -0.94 5.72 20.94
C GLN A 111 -0.73 4.44 21.77
N ASN A 112 -0.36 3.33 21.13
CA ASN A 112 -0.26 2.02 21.76
C ASN A 112 1.18 1.46 21.75
N LEU A 113 2.21 2.27 21.49
CA LEU A 113 3.63 1.84 21.49
C LEU A 113 4.04 1.07 22.75
N SER A 114 3.48 1.42 23.91
CA SER A 114 3.73 0.73 25.18
C SER A 114 3.08 -0.65 25.30
N ARG A 115 2.10 -0.95 24.43
CA ARG A 115 1.32 -2.20 24.39
C ARG A 115 1.69 -3.08 23.20
N ILE A 116 2.36 -2.53 22.19
CA ILE A 116 2.89 -3.32 21.07
C ILE A 116 4.01 -4.17 21.64
N GLU A 117 3.72 -5.45 21.81
CA GLU A 117 4.67 -6.46 22.27
C GLU A 117 5.71 -6.71 21.18
N VAL A 118 6.67 -5.82 21.07
CA VAL A 118 7.95 -6.14 20.46
C VAL A 118 8.77 -6.82 21.56
N PRO A 119 9.09 -8.12 21.46
CA PRO A 119 9.72 -8.86 22.56
C PRO A 119 10.94 -8.11 23.13
N GLY A 120 10.87 -7.82 24.43
CA GLY A 120 11.93 -7.15 25.19
C GLY A 120 12.02 -5.63 25.06
N LEU A 121 11.09 -4.96 24.35
CA LEU A 121 11.13 -3.51 24.15
C LEU A 121 9.90 -2.80 24.72
N ARG A 122 10.16 -1.80 25.57
CA ARG A 122 9.15 -0.82 25.98
C ARG A 122 9.39 0.46 25.20
N LEU A 123 8.55 0.71 24.21
CA LEU A 123 8.67 1.87 23.34
C LEU A 123 7.79 3.02 23.83
N ARG A 124 8.30 4.22 23.67
CA ARG A 124 7.53 5.47 23.79
C ARG A 124 7.73 6.30 22.53
N LEU A 125 6.76 7.17 22.26
CA LEU A 125 6.86 8.10 21.14
C LEU A 125 8.11 8.99 21.33
N PHE A 126 8.88 9.19 20.27
CA PHE A 126 10.04 10.06 20.32
C PHE A 126 9.60 11.52 20.41
N HIS A 127 10.36 12.32 21.16
CA HIS A 127 10.22 13.77 21.20
C HIS A 127 11.61 14.37 21.02
N ASP A 128 11.76 15.32 20.10
CA ASP A 128 13.01 16.04 19.93
C ASP A 128 13.12 17.26 20.86
N ASP A 129 14.29 17.89 20.85
CA ASP A 129 14.58 19.06 21.69
C ASP A 129 13.69 20.29 21.36
N ALA A 130 13.07 20.31 20.17
CA ALA A 130 12.12 21.32 19.75
C ALA A 130 10.66 20.99 20.15
N GLY A 131 10.44 19.86 20.82
CA GLY A 131 9.12 19.39 21.25
C GLY A 131 8.30 18.73 20.14
N ARG A 132 8.88 18.47 18.96
CA ARG A 132 8.19 17.73 17.89
C ARG A 132 8.07 16.27 18.29
N ASN A 133 6.89 15.71 18.11
CA ASN A 133 6.64 14.30 18.38
C ASN A 133 7.05 13.42 17.19
N GLY A 134 7.14 12.12 17.42
CA GLY A 134 7.59 11.14 16.43
C GLY A 134 6.58 10.76 15.36
N ILE A 135 5.39 11.36 15.30
CA ILE A 135 4.38 11.04 14.28
C ILE A 135 4.68 11.85 13.02
N GLU A 136 4.74 11.19 11.85
CA GLU A 136 5.13 11.83 10.59
C GLU A 136 6.46 12.61 10.71
N TYR A 137 7.42 12.05 11.46
CA TYR A 137 8.63 12.76 11.86
C TYR A 137 9.45 13.19 10.63
N PRO A 138 9.70 14.49 10.42
CA PRO A 138 10.24 14.99 9.17
C PRO A 138 11.73 14.63 9.01
N THR A 139 12.09 14.12 7.83
CA THR A 139 13.49 13.93 7.43
C THR A 139 13.74 14.43 6.01
N PRO A 140 14.99 14.67 5.60
CA PRO A 140 15.35 15.01 4.22
C PRO A 140 14.90 14.00 3.15
N VAL A 141 14.58 12.76 3.54
CA VAL A 141 14.21 11.65 2.64
C VAL A 141 12.73 11.26 2.76
N GLY A 142 11.92 12.11 3.40
CA GLY A 142 10.48 11.90 3.63
C GLY A 142 10.12 11.85 5.12
N PRO A 143 8.82 11.95 5.45
CA PRO A 143 8.34 11.76 6.82
C PRO A 143 8.39 10.29 7.23
N ILE A 144 8.83 10.01 8.45
CA ILE A 144 8.74 8.68 9.08
C ILE A 144 7.35 8.53 9.67
N ASP A 145 6.64 7.43 9.41
CA ASP A 145 5.28 7.24 9.93
C ASP A 145 5.21 7.35 11.45
N VAL A 146 6.03 6.56 12.16
CA VAL A 146 6.21 6.67 13.62
C VAL A 146 7.68 6.50 13.99
N LEU A 147 8.23 7.47 14.71
CA LEU A 147 9.53 7.41 15.36
C LEU A 147 9.32 7.22 16.87
N ALA A 148 9.91 6.16 17.40
CA ALA A 148 9.85 5.82 18.81
C ALA A 148 11.26 5.68 19.40
N GLU A 149 11.33 5.65 20.73
CA GLU A 149 12.54 5.30 21.45
C GLU A 149 12.27 4.31 22.59
N ASP A 150 13.26 3.51 22.92
CA ASP A 150 13.25 2.68 24.12
C ASP A 150 13.78 3.44 25.35
N GLN A 151 13.80 2.74 26.48
CA GLN A 151 14.30 3.25 27.76
C GLN A 151 15.81 3.58 27.76
N ASP A 152 16.58 3.00 26.85
CA ASP A 152 18.02 3.22 26.68
C ASP A 152 18.32 4.31 25.61
N GLY A 153 17.26 4.90 25.04
CA GLY A 153 17.32 5.98 24.06
C GLY A 153 17.62 5.51 22.63
N HIS A 154 17.54 4.20 22.36
CA HIS A 154 17.65 3.66 21.01
C HIS A 154 16.40 3.99 20.20
N LEU A 155 16.59 4.29 18.91
CA LEU A 155 15.53 4.77 18.03
C LEU A 155 14.91 3.63 17.24
N TYR A 156 13.59 3.68 17.07
CA TYR A 156 12.78 2.72 16.33
C TYR A 156 11.96 3.43 15.26
N VAL A 157 12.28 3.15 14.00
CA VAL A 157 11.61 3.70 12.83
C VAL A 157 10.53 2.73 12.40
N PHE A 158 9.26 3.12 12.49
CA PHE A 158 8.14 2.35 11.97
C PHE A 158 7.80 2.84 10.57
N GLU A 159 7.72 1.89 9.64
CA GLU A 159 7.24 2.09 8.28
C GLU A 159 6.02 1.19 8.07
N LEU A 160 4.89 1.78 7.69
CA LEU A 160 3.60 1.11 7.62
C LEU A 160 3.21 0.80 6.18
N LYS A 161 2.62 -0.38 5.94
CA LYS A 161 2.13 -0.73 4.61
C LYS A 161 0.78 -1.45 4.63
N ARG A 162 -0.16 -0.95 3.83
CA ARG A 162 -1.48 -1.56 3.66
C ARG A 162 -1.62 -2.64 2.58
N GLY A 163 -0.82 -2.59 1.51
CA GLY A 163 -1.02 -3.35 0.26
C GLY A 163 -0.11 -4.57 0.05
N ARG A 164 -0.51 -5.49 -0.85
CA ARG A 164 0.17 -6.77 -1.18
C ARG A 164 1.52 -6.66 -1.92
N THR A 165 2.14 -5.48 -2.02
CA THR A 165 3.45 -5.29 -2.70
C THR A 165 4.04 -3.95 -2.20
N PRO A 166 5.38 -3.67 -2.21
CA PRO A 166 6.57 -4.44 -2.65
C PRO A 166 7.82 -4.30 -1.72
N ASP A 167 8.94 -4.91 -2.13
CA ASP A 167 10.30 -4.75 -1.58
C ASP A 167 10.79 -3.29 -1.42
N HIS A 168 10.11 -2.26 -1.95
CA HIS A 168 10.58 -0.86 -1.83
C HIS A 168 10.55 -0.30 -0.40
N VAL A 169 9.73 -0.89 0.47
CA VAL A 169 9.55 -0.44 1.85
C VAL A 169 10.87 -0.56 2.63
N ILE A 170 11.66 -1.59 2.35
CA ILE A 170 12.95 -1.78 3.01
C ILE A 170 13.94 -0.69 2.59
N GLY A 171 13.90 -0.27 1.32
CA GLY A 171 14.75 0.81 0.81
C GLY A 171 14.41 2.16 1.45
N GLN A 172 13.11 2.44 1.65
CA GLN A 172 12.66 3.65 2.35
C GLN A 172 13.08 3.61 3.83
N LEU A 173 12.82 2.51 4.52
CA LEU A 173 13.25 2.30 5.90
C LEU A 173 14.76 2.48 6.06
N MET A 174 15.56 1.91 5.16
CA MET A 174 17.03 2.06 5.19
C MET A 174 17.48 3.52 5.03
N ARG A 175 16.79 4.32 4.19
CA ARG A 175 17.07 5.76 4.07
C ARG A 175 16.79 6.49 5.38
N TYR A 176 15.66 6.21 6.03
CA TYR A 176 15.33 6.80 7.33
C TYR A 176 16.34 6.41 8.41
N MET A 177 16.65 5.12 8.52
CA MET A 177 17.64 4.62 9.48
C MET A 177 19.01 5.27 9.26
N GLY A 178 19.44 5.41 8.01
CA GLY A 178 20.69 6.09 7.66
C GLY A 178 20.67 7.58 8.05
N CYS A 179 19.56 8.28 7.79
CA CYS A 179 19.40 9.68 8.15
C CYS A 179 19.46 9.89 9.67
N LEU A 180 18.70 9.09 10.44
CA LEU A 180 18.73 9.17 11.90
C LEU A 180 20.08 8.76 12.48
N LYS A 181 20.78 7.80 11.85
CA LYS A 181 22.14 7.45 12.26
C LYS A 181 23.13 8.58 11.95
N ALA A 182 22.91 9.40 10.94
CA ALA A 182 23.76 10.57 10.70
C ALA A 182 23.51 11.68 11.73
N VAL A 183 22.26 11.88 12.15
CA VAL A 183 21.86 12.95 13.09
C VAL A 183 22.07 12.56 14.55
N TYR A 184 21.70 11.34 14.93
CA TYR A 184 21.70 10.83 16.30
C TYR A 184 22.69 9.68 16.53
N GLY A 185 23.49 9.34 15.51
CA GLY A 185 24.46 8.26 15.59
C GLY A 185 25.54 8.53 16.62
N GLY A 186 25.77 7.55 17.47
CA GLY A 186 26.70 7.63 18.58
C GLY A 186 26.37 6.48 19.52
N LYS A 187 25.89 6.80 20.72
CA LYS A 187 25.43 5.80 21.70
C LYS A 187 24.05 5.20 21.36
N ARG A 188 23.29 5.83 20.47
CA ARG A 188 21.96 5.38 20.08
C ARG A 188 22.06 4.43 18.90
N SER A 189 21.55 3.21 19.07
CA SER A 189 21.29 2.33 17.93
C SER A 189 19.99 2.76 17.24
N VAL A 190 19.91 2.52 15.94
CA VAL A 190 18.71 2.79 15.13
C VAL A 190 18.21 1.46 14.59
N HIS A 191 16.94 1.18 14.84
CA HIS A 191 16.23 -0.04 14.46
C HIS A 191 15.11 0.32 13.50
N GLY A 192 14.86 -0.58 12.54
CA GLY A 192 13.75 -0.47 11.61
C GLY A 192 12.65 -1.47 11.95
N VAL A 193 11.41 -1.06 11.83
CA VAL A 193 10.22 -1.87 12.06
C VAL A 193 9.30 -1.69 10.87
N ILE A 194 9.04 -2.76 10.11
CA ILE A 194 8.05 -2.73 9.05
C ILE A 194 6.79 -3.39 9.58
N VAL A 195 5.67 -2.70 9.47
CA VAL A 195 4.34 -3.21 9.85
C VAL A 195 3.48 -3.28 8.61
N ALA A 196 3.04 -4.47 8.23
CA ALA A 196 2.21 -4.66 7.04
C ALA A 196 1.05 -5.62 7.29
N ARG A 197 0.03 -5.63 6.42
CA ARG A 197 -1.05 -6.62 6.51
C ARG A 197 -0.57 -8.03 6.16
N GLU A 198 0.37 -8.11 5.23
CA GLU A 198 0.94 -9.36 4.72
C GLU A 198 2.42 -9.11 4.35
N ILE A 199 3.31 -9.92 4.92
CA ILE A 199 4.75 -9.82 4.70
C ILE A 199 5.16 -10.92 3.70
N THR A 200 5.53 -10.48 2.49
CA THR A 200 5.93 -11.36 1.39
C THR A 200 7.25 -12.09 1.68
N SER A 201 7.47 -13.24 1.04
CA SER A 201 8.75 -13.97 1.14
C SER A 201 9.95 -13.12 0.69
N GLY A 202 9.78 -12.28 -0.34
CA GLY A 202 10.81 -11.36 -0.82
C GLY A 202 11.26 -10.38 0.28
N LEU A 203 10.30 -9.77 0.98
CA LEU A 203 10.61 -8.88 2.09
C LEU A 203 11.24 -9.61 3.28
N ARG A 204 10.82 -10.85 3.57
CA ARG A 204 11.46 -11.71 4.57
C ARG A 204 12.93 -11.95 4.23
N TYR A 205 13.23 -12.33 2.98
CA TYR A 205 14.60 -12.52 2.52
C TYR A 205 15.42 -11.23 2.56
N ALA A 206 14.86 -10.10 2.14
CA ALA A 206 15.55 -8.82 2.20
C ALA A 206 15.91 -8.43 3.65
N ALA A 207 15.00 -8.67 4.60
CA ALA A 207 15.23 -8.35 6.00
C ALA A 207 16.30 -9.23 6.66
N THR A 208 16.60 -10.44 6.17
CA THR A 208 17.62 -11.30 6.80
C THR A 208 19.04 -10.76 6.67
N VAL A 209 19.30 -9.94 5.65
CA VAL A 209 20.62 -9.34 5.40
C VAL A 209 20.73 -7.89 5.86
N VAL A 210 19.62 -7.27 6.26
CA VAL A 210 19.61 -5.89 6.78
C VAL A 210 19.60 -5.93 8.30
N PRO A 211 20.66 -5.42 8.97
CA PRO A 211 20.73 -5.48 10.43
C PRO A 211 19.67 -4.60 11.09
N ASN A 212 19.24 -5.00 12.29
CA ASN A 212 18.32 -4.25 13.14
C ASN A 212 16.95 -3.96 12.50
N VAL A 213 16.51 -4.78 11.54
CA VAL A 213 15.17 -4.70 10.94
C VAL A 213 14.28 -5.81 11.49
N ARG A 214 13.06 -5.45 11.89
CA ARG A 214 12.01 -6.37 12.34
C ARG A 214 10.78 -6.23 11.47
N LEU A 215 10.10 -7.33 11.22
CA LEU A 215 8.88 -7.39 10.42
C LEU A 215 7.71 -7.79 11.30
N TYR A 216 6.59 -7.09 11.16
CA TYR A 216 5.34 -7.37 11.85
C TYR A 216 4.18 -7.43 10.86
N GLU A 217 3.31 -8.40 11.07
CA GLU A 217 2.02 -8.47 10.42
C GLU A 217 0.95 -7.93 11.37
N TYR A 218 -0.01 -7.15 10.84
CA TYR A 218 -1.19 -6.72 11.60
C TYR A 218 -2.46 -7.34 11.04
N GLU A 219 -3.40 -7.64 11.94
CA GLU A 219 -4.73 -8.14 11.62
C GLU A 219 -5.80 -7.25 12.25
N ILE A 220 -6.94 -7.11 11.57
CA ILE A 220 -8.10 -6.37 12.08
C ILE A 220 -9.18 -7.39 12.41
N GLN A 221 -9.58 -7.45 13.68
CA GLN A 221 -10.69 -8.30 14.11
C GLN A 221 -11.88 -7.43 14.53
N PHE A 222 -13.03 -7.61 13.86
CA PHE A 222 -14.28 -6.93 14.20
C PHE A 222 -15.28 -7.93 14.78
N SER A 223 -15.96 -7.56 15.87
CA SER A 223 -17.03 -8.37 16.45
C SER A 223 -18.19 -7.47 16.88
N LEU A 224 -19.41 -7.87 16.52
CA LEU A 224 -20.64 -7.23 16.97
C LEU A 224 -21.32 -8.13 17.99
N ARG A 225 -21.92 -7.50 19.00
CA ARG A 225 -22.79 -8.18 19.95
C ARG A 225 -24.13 -7.46 19.95
N GLY A 226 -25.21 -8.23 19.89
CA GLY A 226 -26.56 -7.67 20.00
C GLY A 226 -26.75 -7.05 21.37
N ALA A 227 -27.08 -5.76 21.39
CA ALA A 227 -27.64 -5.14 22.59
C ALA A 227 -29.09 -5.64 22.71
N GLY A 228 -29.38 -6.41 23.76
CA GLY A 228 -30.76 -6.80 24.05
C GLY A 228 -31.65 -5.56 24.18
N HIS A 229 -32.90 -5.66 23.73
CA HIS A 229 -33.87 -4.58 23.97
C HIS A 229 -34.37 -4.68 25.41
N LEU A 230 -34.60 -3.53 26.06
CA LEU A 230 -35.27 -3.52 27.36
C LEU A 230 -36.65 -4.19 27.23
N PRO A 231 -37.08 -4.99 28.21
CA PRO A 231 -38.42 -5.56 28.19
C PRO A 231 -39.44 -4.42 28.15
N SER A 232 -40.29 -4.42 27.13
CA SER A 232 -41.47 -3.58 27.08
C SER A 232 -42.36 -3.98 28.26
N GLY A 233 -42.43 -3.10 29.27
CA GLY A 233 -43.23 -3.32 30.47
C GLY A 233 -44.70 -3.56 30.12
N ALA A 234 -45.26 -4.60 30.74
CA ALA A 234 -46.69 -4.81 30.93
C ALA A 234 -46.96 -4.84 32.43
#